data_AF-A0A0C9M1A6-F1
#
_entry.id   AF-A0A0C9M1A6-F1
#
_cell.length_a   1.000
_cell.length_b   1.000
_cell.length_c   1.000
_cell.angle_alpha   90.00
_cell.angle_beta   90.00
_cell.angle_gamma   90.00
#
_symmetry.space_group_name_H-M   'P 1'
#
loop_
_entity.id
_entity.type
_entity.pdbx_description
1 polymer ?
#
loop_
_entity_poly.entity_id
_entity_poly.type
_entity_poly.pdbx_seq_one_letter_code
_entity_poly.pdbx_strand_id
1 'polypeptide(L)'
;MSGTEITRPSVTRPLMATAMSFSIQSLFWHTYLPLDIFTNVDKALGFGRTGNLLNVRSVAASDPTSDLVCRALAFSSVGRLHRDRDLVTHGNRLYGDALRLVRSAMDSPAIVVQDGFLASCRLLSIYEVLRQEQSGESQSQSPDWQRHILGLCQIVRVRGPSRLVENSGLMLFRDVRLLAVRSSMVARKPLVPTDFVRQALMIQLSQQTLEDELFNMMLLNMPALMERSDRLTRKICFCDDAELADVESELMLLIDDQMAFATSLGEFEDRMVMQYSGNGQNDVPRGLPGLTAASGMGLMLLASHYWATSVSLHADMRALTTLIQGKGVSDQLRLHKLPDWINPFEHAANIVQTLPRFYNPEAGIWGLTHGAFPLGIVMRFYTTMCTQSSSVDLLVKSDQVVVVMDFLASFLNSDLVNIRK
;
A
#
# COMPACT_ATOMS: atom_id res chain seq x y z
N MET A 1 19.42 -4.63 -71.28
CA MET A 1 19.84 -3.92 -70.06
C MET A 1 18.61 -3.63 -69.24
N SER A 2 18.23 -4.55 -68.35
CA SER A 2 17.14 -4.35 -67.37
C SER A 2 17.78 -4.10 -66.00
N GLY A 3 17.64 -2.87 -65.49
CA GLY A 3 18.05 -2.54 -64.13
C GLY A 3 16.97 -2.94 -63.14
N THR A 4 17.28 -3.91 -62.29
CA THR A 4 16.46 -4.32 -61.15
C THR A 4 16.67 -3.32 -60.02
N GLU A 5 15.66 -2.49 -59.75
CA GLU A 5 15.62 -1.62 -58.58
C GLU A 5 15.36 -2.47 -57.32
N ILE A 6 16.40 -2.65 -56.51
CA ILE A 6 16.31 -3.33 -55.21
C ILE A 6 15.66 -2.34 -54.23
N THR A 7 14.36 -2.47 -54.01
CA THR A 7 13.67 -1.85 -52.88
C THR A 7 14.25 -2.39 -51.57
N ARG A 8 15.10 -1.60 -50.91
CA ARG A 8 15.55 -1.87 -49.55
C ARG A 8 14.32 -1.80 -48.61
N PRO A 9 14.00 -2.86 -47.84
CA PRO A 9 12.97 -2.76 -46.81
C PRO A 9 13.40 -1.73 -45.77
N SER A 10 12.46 -0.89 -45.32
CA SER A 10 12.71 0.21 -44.38
C SER A 10 13.05 -0.30 -42.97
N VAL A 11 14.30 -0.69 -42.75
CA VAL A 11 14.83 -1.10 -41.43
C VAL A 11 14.74 0.04 -40.40
N THR A 12 14.61 1.30 -40.84
CA THR A 12 14.53 2.50 -40.01
C THR A 12 13.26 2.61 -39.17
N ARG A 13 12.10 2.22 -39.69
CA ARG A 13 10.82 2.29 -38.95
C ARG A 13 10.76 1.37 -37.73
N PRO A 14 11.11 0.08 -37.80
CA PRO A 14 11.12 -0.80 -36.62
C PRO A 14 12.19 -0.37 -35.60
N LEU A 15 13.36 0.09 -36.04
CA LEU A 15 14.40 0.61 -35.12
C LEU A 15 13.94 1.86 -34.36
N MET A 16 13.29 2.81 -35.04
CA MET A 16 12.74 4.01 -34.40
C MET A 16 11.61 3.68 -33.42
N ALA A 17 10.75 2.72 -33.75
CA ALA A 17 9.69 2.27 -32.85
C ALA A 17 10.25 1.60 -31.58
N THR A 18 11.28 0.75 -31.72
CA THR A 18 11.96 0.13 -30.57
C THR A 18 12.70 1.15 -29.72
N ALA A 19 13.41 2.10 -30.35
CA ALA A 19 14.10 3.19 -29.66
C ALA A 19 13.12 4.08 -28.87
N MET A 20 12.00 4.46 -29.48
CA MET A 20 10.94 5.23 -28.82
C MET A 20 10.35 4.48 -27.62
N SER A 21 10.08 3.18 -27.77
CA SER A 21 9.57 2.35 -26.67
C SER A 21 10.54 2.30 -25.49
N PHE A 22 11.83 2.11 -25.76
CA PHE A 22 12.87 2.10 -24.72
C PHE A 22 12.99 3.46 -24.03
N SER A 23 12.99 4.56 -24.79
CA SER A 23 13.04 5.91 -24.24
C SER A 23 11.84 6.21 -23.34
N ILE A 24 10.63 5.81 -23.75
CA ILE A 24 9.40 6.05 -22.97
C ILE A 24 9.39 5.21 -21.68
N GLN A 25 9.81 3.95 -21.72
CA GLN A 25 9.96 3.14 -20.52
C GLN A 25 11.02 3.70 -19.57
N SER A 26 12.17 4.15 -20.09
CA SER A 26 13.21 4.77 -19.29
C SER A 26 12.71 6.04 -18.59
N LEU A 27 12.00 6.89 -19.35
CA LEU A 27 11.35 8.09 -18.82
C LEU A 27 10.32 7.76 -17.74
N PHE A 28 9.51 6.71 -17.93
CA PHE A 28 8.57 6.26 -16.92
C PHE A 28 9.27 5.86 -15.63
N TRP A 29 10.29 5.00 -15.67
CA TRP A 29 11.01 4.59 -14.46
C TRP A 29 11.71 5.76 -13.77
N HIS A 30 12.24 6.71 -14.54
CA HIS A 30 12.83 7.93 -14.00
C HIS A 30 11.80 8.83 -13.31
N THR A 31 10.58 8.91 -13.84
CA THR A 31 9.48 9.70 -13.26
C THR A 31 8.81 8.97 -12.09
N TYR A 32 8.78 7.64 -12.14
CA TYR A 32 8.08 6.83 -11.17
C TYR A 32 8.87 6.67 -9.87
N LEU A 33 10.17 6.35 -9.96
CA LEU A 33 11.00 6.09 -8.80
C LEU A 33 11.46 7.39 -8.12
N PRO A 34 11.67 7.39 -6.80
CA PRO A 34 12.27 8.54 -6.11
C PRO A 34 13.70 8.77 -6.61
N LEU A 35 14.14 10.04 -6.67
CA LEU A 35 15.50 10.43 -7.09
C LEU A 35 16.56 9.94 -6.10
N ASP A 36 16.31 10.11 -4.81
CA ASP A 36 17.10 9.49 -3.76
C ASP A 36 16.57 8.08 -3.51
N ILE A 37 17.01 7.15 -4.37
CA ILE A 37 16.50 5.78 -4.39
C ILE A 37 16.72 5.12 -3.02
N PHE A 38 17.79 5.48 -2.30
CA PHE A 38 18.09 5.12 -0.90
C PHE A 38 19.29 5.92 -0.38
N THR A 39 19.23 6.35 0.88
CA THR A 39 20.47 6.69 1.62
C THR A 39 21.26 5.41 1.91
N ASN A 40 22.56 5.53 2.21
CA ASN A 40 23.37 4.37 2.63
C ASN A 40 22.81 3.67 3.88
N VAL A 41 22.08 4.42 4.72
CA VAL A 41 21.42 3.91 5.93
C VAL A 41 20.28 2.95 5.57
N ASP A 42 19.43 3.30 4.61
CA ASP A 42 18.31 2.44 4.18
C ASP A 42 18.82 1.11 3.61
N LYS A 43 19.90 1.14 2.82
CA LYS A 43 20.53 -0.06 2.23
C LYS A 43 21.12 -0.98 3.30
N ALA A 44 21.84 -0.42 4.27
CA ALA A 44 22.49 -1.19 5.33
C ALA A 44 21.48 -1.92 6.23
N LEU A 45 20.27 -1.37 6.35
CA LEU A 45 19.21 -1.89 7.21
C LEU A 45 18.17 -2.72 6.46
N GLY A 46 18.38 -2.97 5.17
CA GLY A 46 17.53 -3.85 4.37
C GLY A 46 16.18 -3.25 3.96
N PHE A 47 16.03 -1.92 3.99
CA PHE A 47 14.83 -1.25 3.48
C PHE A 47 14.89 -1.18 1.97
N GLY A 48 14.05 -1.96 1.29
CA GLY A 48 14.32 -2.37 -0.10
C GLY A 48 13.16 -2.30 -1.08
N ARG A 49 12.05 -1.60 -0.81
CA ARG A 49 10.89 -1.56 -1.74
C ARG A 49 11.18 -0.97 -3.12
N THR A 50 12.09 0.00 -3.22
CA THR A 50 12.59 0.46 -4.53
C THR A 50 13.44 -0.63 -5.20
N GLY A 51 14.15 -1.46 -4.43
CA GLY A 51 14.80 -2.69 -4.89
C GLY A 51 13.81 -3.74 -5.41
N ASN A 52 12.64 -3.88 -4.77
CA ASN A 52 11.56 -4.73 -5.29
C ASN A 52 11.06 -4.23 -6.64
N LEU A 53 10.85 -2.92 -6.81
CA LEU A 53 10.39 -2.33 -8.07
C LEU A 53 11.46 -2.39 -9.16
N LEU A 54 12.74 -2.27 -8.81
CA LEU A 54 13.85 -2.54 -9.74
C LEU A 54 13.90 -4.01 -10.15
N ASN A 55 13.55 -4.92 -9.25
CA ASN A 55 13.38 -6.33 -9.58
C ASN A 55 12.16 -6.56 -10.49
N VAL A 56 11.01 -5.91 -10.23
CA VAL A 56 9.85 -5.92 -11.15
C VAL A 56 10.26 -5.42 -12.53
N ARG A 57 11.07 -4.35 -12.62
CA ARG A 57 11.64 -3.85 -13.88
C ARG A 57 12.54 -4.88 -14.56
N SER A 58 13.40 -5.57 -13.81
CA SER A 58 14.29 -6.62 -14.32
C SER A 58 13.49 -7.81 -14.88
N VAL A 59 12.49 -8.28 -14.13
CA VAL A 59 11.57 -9.33 -14.57
C VAL A 59 10.80 -8.85 -15.80
N ALA A 60 10.35 -7.60 -15.83
CA ALA A 60 9.62 -7.05 -16.96
C ALA A 60 10.45 -6.99 -18.25
N ALA A 61 11.75 -6.73 -18.15
CA ALA A 61 12.65 -6.76 -19.30
C ALA A 61 12.86 -8.18 -19.86
N SER A 62 12.56 -9.22 -19.08
CA SER A 62 12.82 -10.62 -19.41
C SER A 62 11.56 -11.42 -19.79
N ASP A 63 10.37 -10.88 -19.53
CA ASP A 63 9.07 -11.53 -19.80
C ASP A 63 8.23 -10.69 -20.79
N PRO A 64 7.81 -11.24 -21.95
CA PRO A 64 7.09 -10.49 -22.98
C PRO A 64 5.77 -9.85 -22.51
N THR A 65 5.04 -10.53 -21.62
CA THR A 65 3.77 -10.00 -21.09
C THR A 65 4.03 -8.82 -20.16
N SER A 66 5.01 -8.96 -19.28
CA SER A 66 5.42 -7.92 -18.35
C SER A 66 5.99 -6.70 -19.06
N ASP A 67 6.78 -6.89 -20.13
CA ASP A 67 7.25 -5.80 -20.99
C ASP A 67 6.05 -5.05 -21.59
N LEU A 68 5.07 -5.76 -22.15
CA LEU A 68 3.87 -5.15 -22.74
C LEU A 68 3.11 -4.29 -21.72
N VAL A 69 2.92 -4.79 -20.49
CA VAL A 69 2.29 -4.02 -19.40
C VAL A 69 3.15 -2.80 -19.03
N CYS A 70 4.47 -2.97 -18.95
CA CYS A 70 5.39 -1.87 -18.65
C CYS A 70 5.33 -0.77 -19.73
N ARG A 71 5.21 -1.15 -21.00
CA ARG A 71 4.97 -0.19 -22.10
C ARG A 71 3.63 0.50 -21.95
N ALA A 72 2.55 -0.24 -21.68
CA ALA A 72 1.23 0.34 -21.47
C ALA A 72 1.23 1.40 -20.36
N LEU A 73 1.87 1.09 -19.23
CA LEU A 73 2.13 2.01 -18.12
C LEU A 73 2.89 3.25 -18.57
N ALA A 74 4.01 3.05 -19.26
CA ALA A 74 4.90 4.13 -19.65
C ALA A 74 4.23 5.09 -20.65
N PHE A 75 3.61 4.55 -21.70
CA PHE A 75 2.87 5.35 -22.69
C PHE A 75 1.71 6.12 -22.06
N SER A 76 0.92 5.48 -21.19
CA SER A 76 -0.22 6.14 -20.55
C SER A 76 0.23 7.24 -19.57
N SER A 77 1.28 6.98 -18.78
CA SER A 77 1.78 7.93 -17.78
C SER A 77 2.47 9.12 -18.43
N VAL A 78 3.37 8.88 -19.39
CA VAL A 78 4.06 9.93 -20.15
C VAL A 78 3.06 10.72 -20.99
N GLY A 79 2.12 10.05 -21.65
CA GLY A 79 1.05 10.71 -22.39
C GLY A 79 0.22 11.66 -21.52
N ARG A 80 -0.16 11.25 -20.31
CA ARG A 80 -0.85 12.14 -19.36
C ARG A 80 0.01 13.32 -18.92
N LEU A 81 1.27 13.05 -18.58
CA LEU A 81 2.22 14.09 -18.15
C LEU A 81 2.39 15.18 -19.20
N HIS A 82 2.47 14.79 -20.48
CA HIS A 82 2.63 15.71 -21.61
C HIS A 82 1.31 16.15 -22.26
N ARG A 83 0.15 15.74 -21.70
CA ARG A 83 -1.19 15.99 -22.26
C ARG A 83 -1.35 15.50 -23.71
N ASP A 84 -0.65 14.42 -24.07
CA ASP A 84 -0.70 13.76 -25.36
C ASP A 84 -1.74 12.62 -25.36
N ARG A 85 -2.87 12.86 -26.04
CA ARG A 85 -3.98 11.89 -26.09
C ARG A 85 -3.66 10.67 -26.94
N ASP A 86 -2.76 10.78 -27.92
CA ASP A 86 -2.40 9.66 -28.79
C ASP A 86 -1.53 8.66 -28.03
N LEU A 87 -0.58 9.13 -27.22
CA LEU A 87 0.20 8.28 -26.33
C LEU A 87 -0.68 7.59 -25.28
N VAL A 88 -1.66 8.30 -24.70
CA VAL A 88 -2.61 7.70 -23.77
C VAL A 88 -3.46 6.63 -24.46
N THR A 89 -3.98 6.92 -25.66
CA THR A 89 -4.79 5.97 -26.43
C THR A 89 -3.98 4.74 -26.81
N HIS A 90 -2.71 4.91 -27.21
CA HIS A 90 -1.80 3.81 -27.48
C HIS A 90 -1.55 2.97 -26.23
N GLY A 91 -1.25 3.60 -25.09
CA GLY A 91 -1.07 2.93 -23.81
C GLY A 91 -2.31 2.12 -23.38
N ASN A 92 -3.52 2.67 -23.57
CA ASN A 92 -4.78 1.96 -23.30
C ASN A 92 -4.95 0.70 -24.17
N ARG A 93 -4.55 0.76 -25.46
CA ARG A 93 -4.58 -0.42 -26.35
C ARG A 93 -3.64 -1.51 -25.86
N LEU A 94 -2.40 -1.14 -25.53
CA LEU A 94 -1.40 -2.08 -24.98
C LEU A 94 -1.88 -2.70 -23.65
N TYR A 95 -2.53 -1.92 -22.80
CA TYR A 95 -3.16 -2.43 -21.57
C TYR A 95 -4.23 -3.48 -21.88
N GLY A 96 -5.13 -3.19 -22.83
CA GLY A 96 -6.14 -4.15 -23.28
C GLY A 96 -5.55 -5.43 -23.89
N ASP A 97 -4.46 -5.33 -24.65
CA ASP A 97 -3.71 -6.48 -25.16
C ASP A 97 -3.10 -7.30 -24.02
N ALA A 98 -2.47 -6.65 -23.05
CA ALA A 98 -1.88 -7.31 -21.90
C ALA A 98 -2.91 -8.04 -21.04
N LEU A 99 -4.10 -7.47 -20.83
CA LEU A 99 -5.20 -8.14 -20.15
C LEU A 99 -5.63 -9.42 -20.87
N ARG A 100 -5.69 -9.41 -22.21
CA ARG A 100 -5.98 -10.62 -23.00
C ARG A 100 -4.91 -11.70 -22.82
N LEU A 101 -3.64 -11.32 -22.82
CA LEU A 101 -2.52 -12.25 -22.61
C LEU A 101 -2.56 -12.85 -21.21
N VAL A 102 -2.72 -12.03 -20.16
CA VAL A 102 -2.84 -12.50 -18.78
C VAL A 102 -4.05 -13.42 -18.64
N ARG A 103 -5.18 -13.08 -19.28
CA ARG A 103 -6.38 -13.94 -19.28
C ARG A 103 -6.11 -15.31 -19.91
N SER A 104 -5.50 -15.35 -21.08
CA SER A 104 -5.16 -16.61 -21.75
C SER A 104 -4.12 -17.42 -20.96
N ALA A 105 -3.17 -16.76 -20.31
CA ALA A 105 -2.15 -17.42 -19.49
C ALA A 105 -2.73 -18.09 -18.24
N MET A 106 -3.87 -17.63 -17.72
CA MET A 106 -4.54 -18.27 -16.58
C MET A 106 -5.00 -19.71 -16.85
N ASP A 107 -5.19 -20.07 -18.12
CA ASP A 107 -5.58 -21.44 -18.49
C ASP A 107 -4.40 -22.43 -18.40
N SER A 108 -3.17 -21.94 -18.19
CA SER A 108 -1.97 -22.76 -18.08
C SER A 108 -1.35 -22.66 -16.67
N PRO A 109 -1.47 -23.72 -15.84
CA PRO A 109 -0.86 -23.75 -14.51
C PRO A 109 0.66 -23.50 -14.53
N ALA A 110 1.34 -23.92 -15.60
CA ALA A 110 2.79 -23.74 -15.75
C ALA A 110 3.21 -22.27 -15.97
N ILE A 111 2.31 -21.43 -16.50
CA ILE A 111 2.57 -20.00 -16.74
C ILE A 111 2.23 -19.20 -15.49
N VAL A 112 1.09 -19.49 -14.84
CA VAL A 112 0.61 -18.76 -13.65
C VAL A 112 1.64 -18.78 -12.51
N VAL A 113 2.47 -19.82 -12.42
CA VAL A 113 3.48 -19.95 -11.37
C VAL A 113 4.78 -19.17 -11.63
N GLN A 114 4.92 -18.52 -12.78
CA GLN A 114 6.14 -17.82 -13.17
C GLN A 114 6.21 -16.39 -12.61
N ASP A 115 7.42 -15.87 -12.44
CA ASP A 115 7.68 -14.49 -11.97
C ASP A 115 7.16 -13.43 -12.93
N GLY A 116 7.30 -13.64 -14.23
CA GLY A 116 6.75 -12.76 -15.25
C GLY A 116 5.23 -12.60 -15.12
N PHE A 117 4.51 -13.68 -14.83
CA PHE A 117 3.06 -13.61 -14.65
C PHE A 117 2.68 -12.75 -13.44
N LEU A 118 3.32 -12.98 -12.28
CA LEU A 118 3.05 -12.18 -11.08
C LEU A 118 3.50 -10.72 -11.23
N ALA A 119 4.63 -10.47 -11.90
CA ALA A 119 5.11 -9.13 -12.22
C ALA A 119 4.15 -8.39 -13.17
N SER A 120 3.63 -9.06 -14.19
CA SER A 120 2.60 -8.52 -15.10
C SER A 120 1.37 -8.07 -14.31
N CYS A 121 0.82 -8.94 -13.46
CA CYS A 121 -0.33 -8.62 -12.63
C CYS A 121 -0.02 -7.48 -11.64
N ARG A 122 1.20 -7.42 -11.10
CA ARG A 122 1.62 -6.31 -10.23
C ARG A 122 1.71 -4.99 -11.00
N LEU A 123 2.27 -4.98 -12.21
CA LEU A 123 2.33 -3.78 -13.05
C LEU A 123 0.93 -3.32 -13.48
N LEU A 124 0.01 -4.25 -13.77
CA LEU A 124 -1.39 -3.93 -14.04
C LEU A 124 -2.06 -3.22 -12.85
N SER A 125 -1.76 -3.63 -11.61
CA SER A 125 -2.28 -2.94 -10.43
C SER A 125 -1.75 -1.51 -10.30
N ILE A 126 -0.50 -1.24 -10.72
CA ILE A 126 0.04 0.12 -10.76
C ILE A 126 -0.69 0.92 -11.84
N TYR A 127 -0.96 0.30 -12.99
CA TYR A 127 -1.67 0.95 -14.09
C TYR A 127 -3.05 1.43 -13.66
N GLU A 128 -3.78 0.59 -12.97
CA GLU A 128 -5.11 0.89 -12.45
C GLU A 128 -5.09 2.04 -11.45
N VAL A 129 -4.16 2.03 -10.48
CA VAL A 129 -4.00 3.13 -9.51
C VAL A 129 -3.69 4.47 -10.21
N LEU A 130 -2.96 4.44 -11.32
CA LEU A 130 -2.62 5.65 -12.07
C LEU A 130 -3.69 6.05 -13.10
N ARG A 131 -4.68 5.18 -13.36
CA ARG A 131 -5.71 5.41 -14.37
C ARG A 131 -6.83 6.26 -13.77
N GLN A 132 -6.74 7.58 -13.92
CA GLN A 132 -7.89 8.45 -13.73
C GLN A 132 -8.92 8.22 -14.84
N GLU A 133 -10.19 8.02 -14.47
CA GLU A 133 -11.28 8.07 -15.44
C GLU A 133 -11.57 9.53 -15.82
N GLN A 134 -11.48 9.83 -17.12
CA GLN A 134 -11.84 11.13 -17.69
C GLN A 134 -13.36 11.32 -17.82
N SER A 135 -14.14 10.27 -17.57
CA SER A 135 -15.59 10.35 -17.44
C SER A 135 -15.88 10.98 -16.09
N GLY A 136 -16.49 12.15 -16.05
CA GLY A 136 -16.90 12.86 -14.81
C GLY A 136 -17.94 12.12 -13.95
N GLU A 137 -18.03 10.80 -14.07
CA GLU A 137 -18.74 9.89 -13.17
C GLU A 137 -17.71 9.29 -12.22
N SER A 138 -17.69 9.76 -10.97
CA SER A 138 -16.92 9.16 -9.88
C SER A 138 -17.48 7.78 -9.53
N GLN A 139 -17.28 6.77 -10.38
CA GLN A 139 -17.38 5.39 -9.94
C GLN A 139 -16.13 5.11 -9.10
N SER A 140 -16.32 4.70 -7.84
CA SER A 140 -15.21 4.43 -6.94
C SER A 140 -14.39 3.28 -7.51
N GLN A 141 -13.13 3.52 -7.88
CA GLN A 141 -12.21 2.47 -8.35
C GLN A 141 -11.78 1.49 -7.25
N SER A 142 -12.23 1.73 -6.02
CA SER A 142 -11.91 0.96 -4.82
C SER A 142 -12.25 -0.53 -4.92
N PRO A 143 -13.48 -0.94 -5.33
CA PRO A 143 -13.85 -2.35 -5.32
C PRO A 143 -13.09 -3.16 -6.37
N ASP A 144 -12.76 -2.55 -7.50
CA ASP A 144 -12.02 -3.19 -8.58
C ASP A 144 -10.55 -3.39 -8.20
N TRP A 145 -9.93 -2.37 -7.60
CA TRP A 145 -8.59 -2.50 -7.06
C TRP A 145 -8.51 -3.59 -5.98
N GLN A 146 -9.47 -3.65 -5.05
CA GLN A 146 -9.50 -4.71 -4.02
C GLN A 146 -9.63 -6.11 -4.63
N ARG A 147 -10.47 -6.29 -5.66
CA ARG A 147 -10.58 -7.56 -6.42
C ARG A 147 -9.27 -7.93 -7.10
N HIS A 148 -8.55 -6.95 -7.65
CA HIS A 148 -7.23 -7.18 -8.24
C HIS A 148 -6.21 -7.65 -7.19
N ILE A 149 -6.19 -7.02 -6.00
CA ILE A 149 -5.31 -7.45 -4.90
C ILE A 149 -5.65 -8.87 -4.46
N LEU A 150 -6.94 -9.22 -4.35
CA LEU A 150 -7.36 -10.59 -4.05
C LEU A 150 -6.85 -11.59 -5.11
N GLY A 151 -6.92 -11.23 -6.39
CA GLY A 151 -6.36 -12.02 -7.48
C GLY A 151 -4.85 -12.25 -7.32
N LEU A 152 -4.09 -11.20 -7.00
CA LEU A 152 -2.65 -11.31 -6.71
C LEU A 152 -2.35 -12.26 -5.54
N CYS A 153 -3.13 -12.19 -4.46
CA CYS A 153 -2.99 -13.10 -3.33
C CYS A 153 -3.26 -14.56 -3.71
N GLN A 154 -4.24 -14.81 -4.59
CA GLN A 154 -4.50 -16.16 -5.10
C GLN A 154 -3.36 -16.69 -5.98
N ILE A 155 -2.76 -15.84 -6.81
CA ILE A 155 -1.60 -16.21 -7.64
C ILE A 155 -0.43 -16.60 -6.74
N VAL A 156 -0.13 -15.81 -5.72
CA VAL A 156 0.89 -16.14 -4.71
C VAL A 156 0.58 -17.47 -4.04
N ARG A 157 -0.68 -17.70 -3.63
CA ARG A 157 -1.09 -18.95 -3.00
C ARG A 157 -0.80 -20.15 -3.90
N VAL A 158 -1.16 -20.08 -5.19
CA VAL A 158 -0.97 -21.16 -6.18
C VAL A 158 0.51 -21.38 -6.51
N ARG A 159 1.33 -20.32 -6.53
CA ARG A 159 2.79 -20.42 -6.70
C ARG A 159 3.47 -21.24 -5.62
N GLY A 160 2.93 -21.21 -4.40
CA GLY A 160 3.42 -21.99 -3.27
C GLY A 160 4.74 -21.46 -2.68
N PRO A 161 5.15 -22.02 -1.53
CA PRO A 161 6.29 -21.52 -0.76
C PRO A 161 7.66 -21.72 -1.46
N SER A 162 7.80 -22.70 -2.36
CA SER A 162 9.06 -22.93 -3.08
C SER A 162 9.50 -21.72 -3.91
N ARG A 163 8.54 -20.93 -4.40
CA ARG A 163 8.78 -19.70 -5.17
C ARG A 163 9.08 -18.48 -4.32
N LEU A 164 9.12 -18.63 -2.99
CA LEU A 164 9.46 -17.58 -2.03
C LEU A 164 10.92 -17.65 -1.58
N VAL A 165 11.67 -18.63 -2.08
CA VAL A 165 13.11 -18.81 -1.84
C VAL A 165 13.95 -18.09 -2.91
N GLU A 166 13.40 -17.97 -4.13
CA GLU A 166 14.03 -17.23 -5.22
C GLU A 166 13.99 -15.72 -4.96
N ASN A 167 15.08 -15.01 -5.23
CA ASN A 167 15.20 -13.58 -4.90
C ASN A 167 14.08 -12.74 -5.55
N SER A 168 13.79 -12.99 -6.82
CA SER A 168 12.74 -12.27 -7.56
C SER A 168 11.32 -12.60 -7.04
N GLY A 169 11.04 -13.87 -6.78
CA GLY A 169 9.77 -14.33 -6.23
C GLY A 169 9.50 -13.79 -4.82
N LEU A 170 10.53 -13.71 -3.98
CA LEU A 170 10.44 -13.13 -2.63
C LEU A 170 10.13 -11.63 -2.67
N MET A 171 10.79 -10.87 -3.55
CA MET A 171 10.52 -9.42 -3.68
C MET A 171 9.09 -9.17 -4.19
N LEU A 172 8.62 -9.94 -5.18
CA LEU A 172 7.24 -9.86 -5.67
C LEU A 172 6.22 -10.19 -4.57
N PHE A 173 6.51 -11.20 -3.75
CA PHE A 173 5.68 -11.52 -2.60
C PHE A 173 5.59 -10.37 -1.59
N ARG A 174 6.73 -9.77 -1.20
CA ARG A 174 6.76 -8.63 -0.27
C ARG A 174 5.91 -7.46 -0.76
N ASP A 175 5.90 -7.22 -2.07
CA ASP A 175 5.05 -6.21 -2.69
C ASP A 175 3.57 -6.55 -2.57
N VAL A 176 3.16 -7.78 -2.94
CA VAL A 176 1.78 -8.23 -2.82
C VAL A 176 1.30 -8.22 -1.37
N ARG A 177 2.17 -8.58 -0.41
CA ARG A 177 1.84 -8.57 1.02
C ARG A 177 1.46 -7.18 1.51
N LEU A 178 2.18 -6.12 1.10
CA LEU A 178 1.78 -4.78 1.51
C LEU A 178 0.41 -4.39 0.93
N LEU A 179 0.15 -4.72 -0.33
CA LEU A 179 -1.15 -4.44 -0.94
C LEU A 179 -2.26 -5.19 -0.19
N ALA A 180 -2.02 -6.45 0.19
CA ALA A 180 -2.92 -7.26 0.99
C ALA A 180 -3.22 -6.65 2.37
N VAL A 181 -2.18 -6.19 3.08
CA VAL A 181 -2.33 -5.49 4.37
C VAL A 181 -3.20 -4.26 4.21
N ARG A 182 -2.85 -3.38 3.26
CA ARG A 182 -3.60 -2.13 3.01
C ARG A 182 -5.06 -2.41 2.64
N SER A 183 -5.28 -3.33 1.71
CA SER A 183 -6.62 -3.71 1.26
C SER A 183 -7.48 -4.28 2.39
N SER A 184 -6.90 -5.15 3.23
CA SER A 184 -7.59 -5.76 4.38
C SER A 184 -7.91 -4.73 5.47
N MET A 185 -7.01 -3.76 5.71
CA MET A 185 -7.25 -2.66 6.65
C MET A 185 -8.32 -1.70 6.16
N VAL A 186 -8.32 -1.34 4.86
CA VAL A 186 -9.39 -0.53 4.25
C VAL A 186 -10.73 -1.23 4.37
N ALA A 187 -10.79 -2.53 4.07
CA ALA A 187 -11.99 -3.35 4.21
C ALA A 187 -12.36 -3.69 5.66
N ARG A 188 -11.49 -3.37 6.64
CA ARG A 188 -11.63 -3.70 8.06
C ARG A 188 -11.90 -5.17 8.35
N LYS A 189 -11.37 -6.06 7.51
CA LYS A 189 -11.54 -7.51 7.66
C LYS A 189 -10.44 -8.29 6.93
N PRO A 190 -10.13 -9.52 7.36
CA PRO A 190 -9.20 -10.38 6.63
C PRO A 190 -9.74 -10.67 5.23
N LEU A 191 -9.01 -10.24 4.20
CA LEU A 191 -9.37 -10.50 2.80
C LEU A 191 -8.57 -11.66 2.19
N VAL A 192 -7.39 -11.95 2.74
CA VAL A 192 -6.47 -12.93 2.15
C VAL A 192 -6.71 -14.34 2.67
N PRO A 193 -6.44 -15.38 1.85
CA PRO A 193 -6.53 -16.77 2.31
C PRO A 193 -5.57 -17.08 3.46
N THR A 194 -5.96 -17.97 4.37
CA THR A 194 -5.11 -18.43 5.49
C THR A 194 -3.77 -19.00 5.01
N ASP A 195 -3.74 -19.68 3.86
CA ASP A 195 -2.50 -20.21 3.29
C ASP A 195 -1.51 -19.10 2.86
N PHE A 196 -2.02 -17.96 2.39
CA PHE A 196 -1.19 -16.80 2.06
C PHE A 196 -0.53 -16.25 3.32
N VAL A 197 -1.30 -16.17 4.41
CA VAL A 197 -0.80 -15.77 5.73
C VAL A 197 0.26 -16.76 6.24
N ARG A 198 0.04 -18.07 6.07
CA ARG A 198 1.01 -19.10 6.43
C ARG A 198 2.30 -18.99 5.61
N GLN A 199 2.20 -18.69 4.31
CA GLN A 199 3.37 -18.44 3.47
C GLN A 199 4.16 -17.20 3.92
N ALA A 200 3.49 -16.14 4.35
CA ALA A 200 4.12 -14.95 4.95
C ALA A 200 4.92 -15.28 6.21
N LEU A 201 4.40 -16.19 7.03
CA LEU A 201 5.05 -16.71 8.23
C LEU A 201 6.23 -17.64 7.92
N MET A 202 6.21 -18.38 6.80
CA MET A 202 7.33 -19.28 6.44
C MET A 202 8.60 -18.53 6.03
N ILE A 203 8.47 -17.37 5.38
CA ILE A 203 9.59 -16.48 5.04
C ILE A 203 10.30 -15.96 6.31
N GLN A 204 9.61 -15.95 7.44
CA GLN A 204 10.10 -15.47 8.73
C GLN A 204 11.31 -16.26 9.26
N LEU A 205 11.57 -17.46 8.75
CA LEU A 205 12.57 -18.37 9.30
C LEU A 205 13.98 -18.22 8.69
N SER A 206 14.17 -17.40 7.64
CA SER A 206 15.47 -17.33 6.94
C SER A 206 16.10 -15.95 6.80
N GLN A 207 15.33 -14.86 6.66
CA GLN A 207 15.85 -13.49 6.41
C GLN A 207 14.87 -12.38 6.85
N GLN A 208 14.63 -12.19 8.15
CA GLN A 208 13.72 -11.14 8.63
C GLN A 208 14.35 -9.74 8.51
N THR A 209 13.71 -8.89 7.70
CA THR A 209 13.87 -7.43 7.80
C THR A 209 12.85 -6.86 8.78
N LEU A 210 13.10 -5.67 9.34
CA LEU A 210 12.10 -4.93 10.12
C LEU A 210 10.81 -4.69 9.32
N GLU A 211 10.93 -4.56 8.00
CA GLU A 211 9.76 -4.46 7.11
C GLU A 211 8.92 -5.74 7.10
N ASP A 212 9.57 -6.91 7.01
CA ASP A 212 8.86 -8.18 7.06
C ASP A 212 8.12 -8.38 8.37
N GLU A 213 8.77 -7.98 9.47
CA GLU A 213 8.21 -8.05 10.81
C GLU A 213 6.95 -7.19 10.93
N LEU A 214 7.03 -5.89 10.60
CA LEU A 214 5.88 -4.99 10.69
C LEU A 214 4.71 -5.47 9.82
N PHE A 215 4.96 -5.80 8.56
CA PHE A 215 3.88 -6.17 7.66
C PHE A 215 3.27 -7.54 8.00
N ASN A 216 4.03 -8.45 8.60
CA ASN A 216 3.46 -9.68 9.15
C ASN A 216 2.58 -9.36 10.36
N MET A 217 3.06 -8.55 11.30
CA MET A 217 2.26 -8.11 12.46
C MET A 217 0.97 -7.42 12.03
N MET A 218 1.04 -6.50 11.06
CA MET A 218 -0.13 -5.83 10.49
C MET A 218 -1.09 -6.81 9.81
N LEU A 219 -0.58 -7.73 8.99
CA LEU A 219 -1.42 -8.70 8.25
C LEU A 219 -2.17 -9.65 9.18
N LEU A 220 -1.50 -10.11 10.24
CA LEU A 220 -2.01 -11.14 11.15
C LEU A 220 -3.04 -10.59 12.12
N ASN A 221 -2.78 -9.40 12.69
CA ASN A 221 -3.54 -8.90 13.83
C ASN A 221 -4.60 -7.89 13.39
N MET A 222 -4.20 -6.87 12.62
CA MET A 222 -5.01 -5.67 12.44
C MET A 222 -6.39 -5.95 11.81
N PRO A 223 -6.52 -6.65 10.65
CA PRO A 223 -7.83 -6.83 10.03
C PRO A 223 -8.80 -7.65 10.88
N ALA A 224 -8.31 -8.66 11.60
CA ALA A 224 -9.14 -9.50 12.47
C ALA A 224 -9.64 -8.72 13.71
N LEU A 225 -8.77 -7.89 14.30
CA LEU A 225 -9.15 -7.01 15.42
C LEU A 225 -10.20 -5.98 14.97
N MET A 226 -10.04 -5.38 13.78
CA MET A 226 -11.00 -4.43 13.21
C MET A 226 -12.36 -5.08 12.95
N GLU A 227 -12.39 -6.29 12.37
CA GLU A 227 -13.65 -7.00 12.09
C GLU A 227 -14.39 -7.37 13.38
N ARG A 228 -13.65 -7.85 14.38
CA ARG A 228 -14.21 -8.12 15.72
C ARG A 228 -14.76 -6.85 16.36
N SER A 229 -14.02 -5.76 16.30
CA SER A 229 -14.43 -4.43 16.79
C SER A 229 -15.72 -3.96 16.10
N ASP A 230 -15.79 -4.04 14.77
CA ASP A 230 -16.98 -3.64 14.00
C ASP A 230 -18.20 -4.51 14.29
N ARG A 231 -17.99 -5.81 14.50
CA ARG A 231 -19.05 -6.74 14.88
C ARG A 231 -19.58 -6.43 16.27
N LEU A 232 -18.69 -6.23 17.24
CA LEU A 232 -19.05 -5.92 18.63
C LEU A 232 -19.72 -4.55 18.75
N THR A 233 -19.18 -3.54 18.10
CA THR A 233 -19.78 -2.20 18.02
C THR A 233 -21.23 -2.27 17.54
N ARG A 234 -21.48 -3.02 16.45
CA ARG A 234 -22.85 -3.22 15.95
C ARG A 234 -23.73 -3.91 16.99
N LYS A 235 -23.27 -5.00 17.62
CA LYS A 235 -24.03 -5.67 18.68
C LYS A 235 -24.39 -4.69 19.81
N ILE A 236 -23.41 -3.94 20.32
CA ILE A 236 -23.60 -2.99 21.44
C ILE A 236 -24.57 -1.86 21.09
N CYS A 237 -24.54 -1.38 19.85
CA CYS A 237 -25.47 -0.33 19.41
C CYS A 237 -26.93 -0.78 19.45
N PHE A 238 -27.21 -2.05 19.13
CA PHE A 238 -28.55 -2.58 18.95
C PHE A 238 -29.03 -3.53 20.06
N CYS A 239 -28.19 -3.89 21.02
CA CYS A 239 -28.57 -4.79 22.11
C CYS A 239 -29.31 -4.06 23.25
N ASP A 240 -30.21 -4.80 23.89
CA ASP A 240 -30.84 -4.40 25.16
C ASP A 240 -29.94 -4.80 26.36
N ASP A 241 -30.23 -4.27 27.56
CA ASP A 241 -29.40 -4.47 28.75
C ASP A 241 -29.18 -5.95 29.13
N ALA A 242 -30.13 -6.84 28.81
CA ALA A 242 -30.03 -8.27 29.10
C ALA A 242 -29.05 -9.00 28.16
N GLU A 243 -28.93 -8.57 26.91
CA GLU A 243 -28.02 -9.15 25.90
C GLU A 243 -26.59 -8.62 26.04
N LEU A 244 -26.43 -7.51 26.76
CA LEU A 244 -25.15 -6.84 26.98
C LEU A 244 -24.18 -7.68 27.83
N ALA A 245 -24.70 -8.49 28.76
CA ALA A 245 -23.91 -9.41 29.58
C ALA A 245 -23.22 -10.51 28.74
N ASP A 246 -23.86 -10.95 27.65
CA ASP A 246 -23.29 -11.95 26.74
C ASP A 246 -22.17 -11.37 25.86
N VAL A 247 -22.18 -10.04 25.67
CA VAL A 247 -21.17 -9.30 24.88
C VAL A 247 -19.95 -8.94 25.72
N GLU A 248 -20.11 -8.79 27.03
CA GLU A 248 -19.06 -8.38 27.99
C GLU A 248 -17.80 -9.27 27.91
N SER A 249 -17.96 -10.60 27.89
CA SER A 249 -16.82 -11.52 27.79
C SER A 249 -16.09 -11.43 26.45
N GLU A 250 -16.81 -11.33 25.33
CA GLU A 250 -16.21 -11.20 23.98
C GLU A 250 -15.45 -9.87 23.83
N LEU A 251 -15.96 -8.83 24.50
CA LEU A 251 -15.41 -7.49 24.49
C LEU A 251 -14.13 -7.37 25.32
N MET A 252 -14.09 -7.96 26.52
CA MET A 252 -12.88 -8.00 27.34
C MET A 252 -11.73 -8.69 26.61
N LEU A 253 -12.01 -9.84 25.99
CA LEU A 253 -11.02 -10.53 25.15
C LEU A 253 -10.54 -9.67 23.98
N LEU A 254 -11.42 -8.90 23.33
CA LEU A 254 -10.99 -7.98 22.28
C LEU A 254 -10.06 -6.89 22.81
N ILE A 255 -10.38 -6.27 23.95
CA ILE A 255 -9.56 -5.21 24.54
C ILE A 255 -8.18 -5.76 24.92
N ASP A 256 -8.12 -6.95 25.52
CA ASP A 256 -6.86 -7.62 25.86
C ASP A 256 -6.02 -7.90 24.62
N ASP A 257 -6.63 -8.45 23.56
CA ASP A 257 -5.93 -8.71 22.29
C ASP A 257 -5.42 -7.42 21.63
N GLN A 258 -6.23 -6.34 21.67
CA GLN A 258 -5.83 -5.02 21.17
C GLN A 258 -4.68 -4.42 21.98
N MET A 259 -4.70 -4.59 23.31
CA MET A 259 -3.65 -4.11 24.21
C MET A 259 -2.33 -4.86 24.00
N ALA A 260 -2.41 -6.19 23.86
CA ALA A 260 -1.26 -7.02 23.55
C ALA A 260 -0.63 -6.60 22.21
N PHE A 261 -1.46 -6.38 21.18
CA PHE A 261 -0.97 -5.91 19.89
C PHE A 261 -0.37 -4.50 19.94
N ALA A 262 -0.99 -3.57 20.68
CA ALA A 262 -0.46 -2.23 20.90
C ALA A 262 0.92 -2.27 21.59
N THR A 263 1.09 -3.17 22.56
CA THR A 263 2.38 -3.40 23.25
C THR A 263 3.43 -3.90 22.27
N SER A 264 3.11 -4.90 21.45
CA SER A 264 4.04 -5.41 20.43
C SER A 264 4.45 -4.35 19.40
N LEU A 265 3.55 -3.42 19.04
CA LEU A 265 3.87 -2.27 18.20
C LEU A 265 4.83 -1.30 18.90
N GLY A 266 4.64 -1.03 20.20
CA GLY A 266 5.59 -0.23 20.99
C GLY A 266 6.99 -0.85 21.03
N GLU A 267 7.09 -2.14 21.33
CA GLU A 267 8.36 -2.87 21.32
C GLU A 267 9.04 -2.86 19.94
N PHE A 268 8.25 -2.87 18.86
CA PHE A 268 8.76 -2.75 17.50
C PHE A 268 9.35 -1.36 17.23
N GLU A 269 8.70 -0.29 17.69
CA GLU A 269 9.26 1.06 17.60
C GLU A 269 10.58 1.18 18.35
N ASP A 270 10.66 0.62 19.56
CA ASP A 270 11.90 0.59 20.35
C ASP A 270 13.03 -0.11 19.58
N ARG A 271 12.75 -1.25 18.95
CA ARG A 271 13.73 -1.95 18.09
C ARG A 271 14.16 -1.12 16.89
N MET A 272 13.21 -0.46 16.21
CA MET A 272 13.55 0.46 15.12
C MET A 272 14.49 1.57 15.61
N VAL A 273 14.13 2.26 16.70
CA VAL A 273 14.94 3.35 17.24
C VAL A 273 16.33 2.88 17.65
N MET A 274 16.45 1.73 18.32
CA MET A 274 17.74 1.16 18.71
C MET A 274 18.62 0.84 17.50
N GLN A 275 18.06 0.16 16.50
CA GLN A 275 18.82 -0.25 15.31
C GLN A 275 19.32 0.94 14.48
N TYR A 276 18.58 2.05 14.47
CA TYR A 276 18.95 3.28 13.77
C TYR A 276 19.90 4.17 14.57
N SER A 277 19.77 4.22 15.89
CA SER A 277 20.62 5.05 16.76
C SER A 277 22.01 4.44 16.98
N GLY A 278 22.15 3.12 16.88
CA GLY A 278 23.40 2.38 17.09
C GLY A 278 24.50 2.57 16.03
N ASN A 279 24.22 3.24 14.91
CA ASN A 279 25.16 3.39 13.78
C ASN A 279 26.06 4.65 13.84
N GLY A 280 26.26 5.24 15.01
CA GLY A 280 27.42 6.11 15.26
C GLY A 280 27.28 7.61 14.94
N GLN A 281 26.08 8.18 14.94
CA GLN A 281 25.93 9.64 14.97
C GLN A 281 25.60 10.11 16.39
N ASN A 282 26.48 10.92 16.98
CA ASN A 282 26.32 11.48 18.34
C ASN A 282 25.21 12.55 18.47
N ASP A 283 24.40 12.73 17.42
CA ASP A 283 23.37 13.78 17.32
C ASP A 283 22.04 13.20 16.80
N VAL A 284 21.75 11.94 17.13
CA VAL A 284 20.55 11.24 16.65
C VAL A 284 19.30 11.88 17.26
N PRO A 285 18.35 12.33 16.42
CA PRO A 285 17.08 12.88 16.88
C PRO A 285 16.34 11.91 17.82
N ARG A 286 15.79 12.43 18.93
CA ARG A 286 15.03 11.63 19.89
C ARG A 286 13.75 11.10 19.24
N GLY A 287 13.66 9.78 19.07
CA GLY A 287 12.45 9.08 18.61
C GLY A 287 12.29 8.95 17.09
N LEU A 288 11.33 8.11 16.69
CA LEU A 288 11.09 7.76 15.30
C LEU A 288 10.82 8.97 14.37
N PRO A 289 10.06 10.02 14.77
CA PRO A 289 9.84 11.18 13.91
C PRO A 289 11.14 11.87 13.50
N GLY A 290 12.05 12.06 14.47
CA GLY A 290 13.34 12.66 14.21
C GLY A 290 14.22 11.78 13.32
N LEU A 291 14.23 10.47 13.54
CA LEU A 291 14.94 9.52 12.66
C LEU A 291 14.44 9.59 11.22
N THR A 292 13.12 9.65 11.01
CA THR A 292 12.57 9.74 9.66
C THR A 292 13.02 11.02 8.97
N ALA A 293 13.09 12.15 9.67
CA ALA A 293 13.54 13.43 9.10
C ALA A 293 14.97 13.37 8.54
N ALA A 294 15.85 12.58 9.16
CA ALA A 294 17.24 12.39 8.73
C ALA A 294 17.46 11.20 7.77
N SER A 295 16.43 10.38 7.53
CA SER A 295 16.53 9.11 6.78
C SER A 295 15.91 9.20 5.39
N GLY A 296 16.14 8.15 4.58
CA GLY A 296 15.60 8.04 3.23
C GLY A 296 14.13 7.61 3.20
N MET A 297 13.61 7.45 1.98
CA MET A 297 12.20 7.12 1.74
C MET A 297 11.81 5.73 2.28
N GLY A 298 12.78 4.82 2.47
CA GLY A 298 12.54 3.47 2.99
C GLY A 298 12.06 3.50 4.44
N LEU A 299 12.83 4.14 5.32
CA LEU A 299 12.42 4.29 6.73
C LEU A 299 11.11 5.07 6.85
N MET A 300 10.98 6.17 6.10
CA MET A 300 9.77 6.98 6.14
C MET A 300 8.53 6.16 5.76
N LEU A 301 8.65 5.28 4.76
CA LEU A 301 7.58 4.37 4.41
C LEU A 301 7.23 3.42 5.55
N LEU A 302 8.24 2.78 6.18
CA LEU A 302 7.99 1.87 7.28
C LEU A 302 7.33 2.58 8.47
N ALA A 303 7.90 3.71 8.90
CA ALA A 303 7.40 4.52 10.00
C ALA A 303 5.96 5.00 9.75
N SER A 304 5.63 5.44 8.53
CA SER A 304 4.27 5.85 8.19
C SER A 304 3.25 4.71 8.26
N HIS A 305 3.64 3.46 7.97
CA HIS A 305 2.76 2.30 8.10
C HIS A 305 2.60 1.87 9.56
N TYR A 306 3.68 1.95 10.33
CA TYR A 306 3.65 1.77 11.77
C TYR A 306 2.65 2.76 12.40
N TRP A 307 2.83 4.06 12.17
CA TRP A 307 1.93 5.09 12.69
C TRP A 307 0.50 4.91 12.20
N ALA A 308 0.29 4.55 10.93
CA ALA A 308 -1.07 4.33 10.40
C ALA A 308 -1.78 3.15 11.09
N THR A 309 -1.02 2.11 11.44
CA THR A 309 -1.53 0.98 12.23
C THR A 309 -1.88 1.42 13.64
N SER A 310 -0.98 2.15 14.31
CA SER A 310 -1.21 2.66 15.66
C SER A 310 -2.38 3.64 15.73
N VAL A 311 -2.52 4.56 14.77
CA VAL A 311 -3.70 5.45 14.66
C VAL A 311 -4.98 4.63 14.58
N SER A 312 -5.01 3.64 13.68
CA SER A 312 -6.20 2.81 13.47
C SER A 312 -6.56 2.02 14.73
N LEU A 313 -5.57 1.42 15.39
CA LEU A 313 -5.76 0.60 16.59
C LEU A 313 -6.20 1.47 17.79
N HIS A 314 -5.46 2.53 18.08
CA HIS A 314 -5.75 3.40 19.22
C HIS A 314 -7.08 4.14 19.05
N ALA A 315 -7.43 4.54 17.83
CA ALA A 315 -8.73 5.16 17.55
C ALA A 315 -9.88 4.18 17.74
N ASP A 316 -9.75 2.94 17.24
CA ASP A 316 -10.74 1.88 17.45
C ASP A 316 -10.93 1.58 18.93
N MET A 317 -9.85 1.40 19.70
CA MET A 317 -9.91 1.16 21.15
C MET A 317 -10.65 2.28 21.86
N ARG A 318 -10.30 3.55 21.58
CA ARG A 318 -10.96 4.71 22.20
C ARG A 318 -12.43 4.83 21.83
N ALA A 319 -12.78 4.59 20.57
CA ALA A 319 -14.17 4.62 20.11
C ALA A 319 -15.01 3.55 20.83
N LEU A 320 -14.46 2.33 20.95
CA LEU A 320 -15.11 1.23 21.64
C LEU A 320 -15.28 1.52 23.15
N THR A 321 -14.23 1.97 23.84
CA THR A 321 -14.31 2.38 25.25
C THR A 321 -15.33 3.50 25.48
N THR A 322 -15.39 4.48 24.59
CA THR A 322 -16.37 5.59 24.69
C THR A 322 -17.80 5.08 24.54
N LEU A 323 -18.04 4.17 23.59
CA LEU A 323 -19.35 3.55 23.39
C LEU A 323 -19.82 2.77 24.62
N ILE A 324 -18.92 1.99 25.23
CA ILE A 324 -19.18 1.21 26.45
C ILE A 324 -19.54 2.13 27.61
N GLN A 325 -18.76 3.20 27.81
CA GLN A 325 -19.03 4.18 28.88
C GLN A 325 -20.39 4.85 28.69
N GLY A 326 -20.76 5.19 27.44
CA GLY A 326 -22.04 5.82 27.12
C GLY A 326 -23.26 4.92 27.33
N LYS A 327 -23.12 3.59 27.13
CA LYS A 327 -24.19 2.61 27.34
C LYS A 327 -24.37 2.19 28.80
N GLY A 328 -23.50 2.64 29.71
CA GLY A 328 -23.59 2.29 31.11
C GLY A 328 -23.36 0.80 31.38
N VAL A 329 -22.58 0.11 30.54
CA VAL A 329 -22.16 -1.29 30.73
C VAL A 329 -21.50 -1.47 32.11
N SER A 330 -21.60 -2.67 32.70
CA SER A 330 -20.99 -3.17 33.96
C SER A 330 -19.83 -2.33 34.54
N ASP A 331 -19.83 -2.11 35.87
CA ASP A 331 -18.77 -1.34 36.55
C ASP A 331 -17.35 -1.92 36.31
N GLN A 332 -17.22 -3.22 36.04
CA GLN A 332 -15.94 -3.85 35.67
C GLN A 332 -15.39 -3.33 34.33
N LEU A 333 -16.28 -3.10 33.34
CA LEU A 333 -15.91 -2.50 32.06
C LEU A 333 -15.72 -0.99 32.13
N ARG A 334 -16.46 -0.30 33.01
CA ARG A 334 -16.26 1.14 33.24
C ARG A 334 -14.87 1.46 33.81
N LEU A 335 -14.30 0.52 34.57
CA LEU A 335 -12.97 0.64 35.17
C LEU A 335 -11.82 0.44 34.17
N HIS A 336 -12.08 -0.01 32.95
CA HIS A 336 -11.05 -0.10 31.89
C HIS A 336 -10.76 1.28 31.31
N LYS A 337 -10.12 2.12 32.11
CA LYS A 337 -9.48 3.34 31.62
C LYS A 337 -8.30 2.93 30.76
N LEU A 338 -8.38 3.23 29.46
CA LEU A 338 -7.24 3.04 28.56
C LEU A 338 -6.02 3.81 29.09
N PRO A 339 -4.82 3.21 29.06
CA PRO A 339 -3.60 3.91 29.39
C PRO A 339 -3.41 5.17 28.54
N ASP A 340 -2.79 6.21 29.10
CA ASP A 340 -2.62 7.49 28.41
C ASP A 340 -1.78 7.37 27.11
N TRP A 341 -0.89 6.38 27.04
CA TRP A 341 -0.06 6.07 25.87
C TRP A 341 -0.85 5.45 24.70
N ILE A 342 -2.06 4.94 24.93
CA ILE A 342 -3.00 4.56 23.85
C ILE A 342 -3.59 5.84 23.27
N ASN A 343 -2.81 6.51 22.43
CA ASN A 343 -3.15 7.82 21.87
C ASN A 343 -2.98 7.83 20.34
N PRO A 344 -4.05 8.01 19.56
CA PRO A 344 -3.94 8.09 18.11
C PRO A 344 -3.38 9.45 17.62
N PHE A 345 -3.48 10.52 18.42
CA PHE A 345 -3.16 11.87 17.97
C PHE A 345 -1.68 12.07 17.66
N GLU A 346 -0.79 11.50 18.46
CA GLU A 346 0.66 11.62 18.26
C GLU A 346 1.09 10.96 16.94
N HIS A 347 0.65 9.72 16.71
CA HIS A 347 0.94 9.00 15.47
C HIS A 347 0.31 9.69 14.25
N ALA A 348 -0.91 10.22 14.38
CA ALA A 348 -1.56 10.99 13.31
C ALA A 348 -0.77 12.26 12.98
N ALA A 349 -0.28 12.98 14.00
CA ALA A 349 0.57 14.16 13.81
C ALA A 349 1.90 13.80 13.12
N ASN A 350 2.53 12.69 13.49
CA ASN A 350 3.76 12.21 12.85
C ASN A 350 3.56 11.88 11.37
N ILE A 351 2.41 11.27 11.01
CA ILE A 351 2.05 11.08 9.60
C ILE A 351 1.91 12.43 8.90
N VAL A 352 1.12 13.36 9.46
CA VAL A 352 0.91 14.70 8.86
C VAL A 352 2.22 15.42 8.59
N GLN A 353 3.17 15.35 9.53
CA GLN A 353 4.48 15.99 9.39
C GLN A 353 5.35 15.34 8.30
N THR A 354 5.20 14.03 8.06
CA THR A 354 6.00 13.31 7.05
C THR A 354 5.36 13.29 5.66
N LEU A 355 4.03 13.47 5.56
CA LEU A 355 3.31 13.45 4.29
C LEU A 355 3.91 14.34 3.19
N PRO A 356 4.32 15.61 3.44
CA PRO A 356 4.88 16.47 2.38
C PRO A 356 6.05 15.86 1.62
N ARG A 357 6.83 14.96 2.25
CA ARG A 357 7.95 14.28 1.60
C ARG A 357 7.51 13.22 0.59
N PHE A 358 6.37 12.56 0.80
CA PHE A 358 5.79 11.64 -0.19
C PHE A 358 5.27 12.36 -1.44
N TYR A 359 4.87 13.63 -1.30
CA TYR A 359 4.36 14.43 -2.41
C TYR A 359 5.42 15.36 -3.01
N ASN A 360 6.63 15.43 -2.42
CA ASN A 360 7.74 16.13 -3.03
C ASN A 360 7.99 15.57 -4.44
N PRO A 361 8.19 16.41 -5.48
CA PRO A 361 8.53 15.96 -6.83
C PRO A 361 9.68 14.93 -6.89
N GLU A 362 10.65 15.04 -5.98
CA GLU A 362 11.79 14.11 -5.88
C GLU A 362 11.38 12.69 -5.45
N ALA A 363 10.23 12.52 -4.80
CA ALA A 363 9.69 11.21 -4.43
C ALA A 363 9.07 10.45 -5.62
N GLY A 364 8.89 11.12 -6.75
CA GLY A 364 8.29 10.57 -7.95
C GLY A 364 6.84 10.10 -7.75
N ILE A 365 6.31 9.37 -8.74
CA ILE A 365 4.96 8.78 -8.65
C ILE A 365 4.88 7.71 -7.53
N TRP A 366 6.02 7.09 -7.20
CA TRP A 366 6.15 6.17 -6.09
C TRP A 366 5.69 6.80 -4.78
N GLY A 367 6.13 8.04 -4.50
CA GLY A 367 5.75 8.78 -3.30
C GLY A 367 4.23 8.96 -3.22
N LEU A 368 3.60 9.38 -4.33
CA LEU A 368 2.14 9.56 -4.43
C LEU A 368 1.39 8.27 -4.07
N THR A 369 1.79 7.13 -4.66
CA THR A 369 1.11 5.84 -4.45
C THR A 369 1.34 5.25 -3.05
N HIS A 370 2.44 5.60 -2.39
CA HIS A 370 2.76 5.06 -1.07
C HIS A 370 2.31 5.96 0.08
N GLY A 371 2.26 7.28 -0.12
CA GLY A 371 1.72 8.25 0.84
C GLY A 371 0.19 8.25 0.91
N ALA A 372 -0.51 7.69 -0.08
CA ALA A 372 -1.97 7.68 -0.12
C ALA A 372 -2.60 6.85 1.01
N PHE A 373 -2.02 5.70 1.36
CA PHE A 373 -2.53 4.87 2.47
C PHE A 373 -2.49 5.60 3.84
N PRO A 374 -1.33 6.09 4.32
CA PRO A 374 -1.28 6.79 5.61
C PRO A 374 -2.09 8.09 5.60
N LEU A 375 -2.15 8.80 4.46
CA LEU A 375 -3.05 9.95 4.30
C LEU A 375 -4.52 9.55 4.50
N GLY A 376 -4.98 8.49 3.84
CA GLY A 376 -6.35 8.00 3.96
C GLY A 376 -6.75 7.64 5.40
N ILE A 377 -5.85 6.98 6.14
CA ILE A 377 -6.06 6.66 7.56
C ILE A 377 -6.21 7.93 8.40
N VAL A 378 -5.33 8.91 8.22
CA VAL A 378 -5.36 10.16 8.99
C VAL A 378 -6.58 11.00 8.65
N MET A 379 -6.96 11.09 7.38
CA MET A 379 -8.19 11.78 6.96
C MET A 379 -9.41 11.15 7.62
N ARG A 380 -9.52 9.81 7.62
CA ARG A 380 -10.61 9.10 8.29
C ARG A 380 -10.62 9.38 9.79
N PHE A 381 -9.45 9.36 10.44
CA PHE A 381 -9.32 9.64 11.87
C PHE A 381 -9.83 11.05 12.24
N TYR A 382 -9.29 12.09 11.60
CA TYR A 382 -9.67 13.47 11.88
C TYR A 382 -11.15 13.76 11.55
N THR A 383 -11.66 13.16 10.48
CA THR A 383 -13.08 13.29 10.13
C THR A 383 -13.98 12.65 11.17
N THR A 384 -13.64 11.44 11.64
CA THR A 384 -14.41 10.73 12.67
C THR A 384 -14.39 11.49 14.00
N MET A 385 -13.26 12.11 14.33
CA MET A 385 -13.10 12.89 15.57
C MET A 385 -13.67 14.31 15.49
N CYS A 386 -14.26 14.72 14.35
CA CYS A 386 -14.72 16.10 14.10
C CYS A 386 -13.64 17.16 14.38
N THR A 387 -12.37 16.81 14.20
CA THR A 387 -11.23 17.71 14.43
C THR A 387 -10.57 18.00 13.10
N GLN A 388 -10.50 19.28 12.72
CA GLN A 388 -9.82 19.68 11.47
C GLN A 388 -8.32 19.83 11.69
N SER A 389 -7.53 19.29 10.78
CA SER A 389 -6.09 19.55 10.70
C SER A 389 -5.82 20.41 9.47
N SER A 390 -5.41 21.66 9.69
CA SER A 390 -5.11 22.62 8.60
C SER A 390 -4.08 22.07 7.62
N SER A 391 -3.11 21.30 8.09
CA SER A 391 -2.10 20.64 7.25
C SER A 391 -2.70 19.56 6.34
N VAL A 392 -3.66 18.77 6.84
CA VAL A 392 -4.37 17.77 6.02
C VAL A 392 -5.20 18.47 4.96
N ASP A 393 -5.91 19.55 5.32
CA ASP A 393 -6.72 20.32 4.37
C ASP A 393 -5.89 20.96 3.26
N LEU A 394 -4.70 21.46 3.60
CA LEU A 394 -3.74 22.02 2.62
C LEU A 394 -3.21 20.94 1.67
N LEU A 395 -2.88 19.76 2.20
CA LEU A 395 -2.41 18.62 1.41
C LEU A 395 -3.50 18.12 0.46
N VAL A 396 -4.74 17.96 0.94
CA VAL A 396 -5.90 17.52 0.13
C VAL A 396 -6.19 18.51 -1.01
N LYS A 397 -5.92 19.80 -0.82
CA LYS A 397 -6.09 20.82 -1.85
C LYS A 397 -4.92 20.90 -2.86
N SER A 398 -3.84 20.14 -2.65
CA SER A 398 -2.71 20.08 -3.58
C SER A 398 -3.08 19.34 -4.86
N ASP A 399 -2.66 19.89 -6.00
CA ASP A 399 -2.81 19.27 -7.34
C ASP A 399 -2.17 17.87 -7.41
N GLN A 400 -1.19 17.58 -6.57
CA GLN A 400 -0.52 16.28 -6.54
C GLN A 400 -1.36 15.18 -5.88
N VAL A 401 -2.22 15.54 -4.92
CA VAL A 401 -3.09 14.58 -4.22
C VAL A 401 -4.31 14.25 -5.08
N VAL A 402 -4.74 15.17 -5.96
CA VAL A 402 -5.81 14.94 -6.96
C VAL A 402 -5.59 13.65 -7.74
N VAL A 403 -4.33 13.28 -8.00
CA VAL A 403 -3.98 12.09 -8.77
C VAL A 403 -4.37 10.77 -8.08
N VAL A 404 -4.43 10.78 -6.75
CA VAL A 404 -4.77 9.61 -5.93
C VAL A 404 -6.09 9.78 -5.17
N MET A 405 -6.88 10.82 -5.47
CA MET A 405 -8.14 11.09 -4.78
C MET A 405 -9.16 9.96 -4.92
N ASP A 406 -9.24 9.28 -6.06
CA ASP A 406 -10.14 8.14 -6.24
C ASP A 406 -9.72 6.95 -5.37
N PHE A 407 -8.41 6.77 -5.14
CA PHE A 407 -7.88 5.81 -4.19
C PHE A 407 -8.16 6.25 -2.75
N LEU A 408 -8.07 7.55 -2.42
CA LEU A 408 -8.40 8.10 -1.10
C LEU A 408 -9.90 8.02 -0.79
N ALA A 409 -10.76 8.12 -1.81
CA ALA A 409 -12.21 7.93 -1.69
C ALA A 409 -12.59 6.50 -1.27
N SER A 410 -11.66 5.53 -1.31
CA SER A 410 -11.89 4.22 -0.70
C SER A 410 -11.82 4.21 0.83
N PHE A 411 -11.06 5.16 1.42
CA PHE A 411 -10.88 5.27 2.87
C PHE A 411 -12.02 6.06 3.52
N LEU A 412 -12.59 6.97 2.75
CA LEU A 412 -13.72 7.81 3.12
C LEU A 412 -14.94 7.14 2.49
N ASN A 413 -15.76 6.43 3.28
CA ASN A 413 -17.06 5.95 2.79
C ASN A 413 -17.73 7.06 1.94
N SER A 414 -18.38 6.67 0.83
CA SER A 414 -18.86 7.50 -0.29
C SER A 414 -19.56 8.83 0.05
N ASP A 415 -19.94 9.04 1.31
CA ASP A 415 -20.69 10.20 1.80
C ASP A 415 -19.84 11.47 1.97
N LEU A 416 -18.50 11.39 1.90
CA LEU A 416 -17.60 12.54 2.14
C LEU A 416 -16.95 13.15 0.89
N VAL A 417 -17.29 12.69 -0.32
CA VAL A 417 -16.88 13.34 -1.58
C VAL A 417 -17.39 14.81 -1.68
N ASN A 418 -18.26 15.24 -0.76
CA ASN A 418 -18.74 16.61 -0.66
C ASN A 418 -17.75 17.64 -0.09
N ILE A 419 -16.51 17.29 0.28
CA ILE A 419 -15.49 18.27 0.73
C ILE A 419 -15.03 19.21 -0.42
N ARG A 420 -15.52 19.00 -1.65
CA ARG A 420 -15.31 19.89 -2.80
C ARG A 420 -16.42 20.93 -3.07
N LYS A 421 -17.44 21.04 -2.21
CA LYS A 421 -18.46 22.10 -2.35
C LYS A 421 -18.25 23.25 -1.37
#